data_AF-A0A2E7TUY2-F1
#
_entry.id   AF-A0A2E7TUY2-F1
#
_cell.length_a   1.000
_cell.length_b   1.000
_cell.length_c   1.000
_cell.angle_alpha   90.00
_cell.angle_beta   90.00
_cell.angle_gamma   90.00
#
_symmetry.space_group_name_H-M   'P 1'
#
loop_
_entity.id
_entity.type
_entity.pdbx_description
1 polymer ?
#
loop_
_entity_poly.entity_id
_entity_poly.type
_entity_poly.pdbx_seq_one_letter_code
_entity_poly.pdbx_strand_id
1 'polypeptide(L)'
;MNATLNLMSDYTLLGMEISGATAMATMFLTLIALGANCKLFMKCEQPIWAALLPGYNVVIAMRILGRPDVHALLFLVPVYNVYFFLKTVIELAQAFGKNTMTDFALAAVFNVFYVLNLSLAWQEEYEGPVYGTSSRGVSNLQTA
;
A
#
# COMPACT_ATOMS: atom_id res chain seq x y z
N MET A 1 -1.10 3.11 -50.62
CA MET A 1 -2.11 2.93 -49.57
C MET A 1 -1.55 2.00 -48.49
N ASN A 2 -0.75 2.49 -47.54
CA ASN A 2 -0.23 1.71 -46.41
C ASN A 2 -0.49 2.47 -45.09
N ALA A 3 -1.76 2.74 -44.79
CA ALA A 3 -2.16 3.45 -43.57
C ALA A 3 -2.73 2.51 -42.49
N THR A 4 -2.42 1.21 -42.55
CA THR A 4 -3.07 0.16 -41.74
C THR A 4 -2.12 -0.66 -40.88
N LEU A 5 -0.83 -0.30 -40.75
CA LEU A 5 0.17 -1.04 -39.96
C LEU A 5 0.67 -0.31 -38.69
N ASN A 6 -0.01 0.76 -38.25
CA ASN A 6 0.34 1.48 -37.01
C ASN A 6 -0.73 1.33 -35.90
N LEU A 7 -1.71 0.44 -36.07
CA LEU A 7 -2.84 0.31 -35.14
C LEU A 7 -2.56 -0.63 -33.94
N MET A 8 -1.38 -1.26 -33.86
CA MET A 8 -1.17 -2.38 -32.91
C MET A 8 0.19 -2.39 -32.17
N SER A 9 1.06 -1.39 -32.33
CA SER A 9 2.35 -1.28 -31.62
C SER A 9 2.38 -0.26 -30.49
N ASP A 10 1.61 0.83 -30.62
CA ASP A 10 1.71 2.00 -29.75
C ASP A 10 0.34 2.27 -29.10
N TYR A 11 0.26 2.04 -27.80
CA TYR A 11 -0.91 2.36 -27.00
C TYR A 11 -0.79 3.82 -26.56
N THR A 12 -1.65 4.69 -27.08
CA THR A 12 -1.67 6.10 -26.66
C THR A 12 -2.46 6.22 -25.36
N LEU A 13 -1.79 6.37 -24.22
CA LEU A 13 -2.40 6.55 -22.90
C LEU A 13 -2.13 7.97 -22.39
N LEU A 14 -3.17 8.73 -22.05
CA LEU A 14 -3.04 10.12 -21.58
C LEU A 14 -2.20 11.03 -22.53
N GLY A 15 -2.21 10.75 -23.83
CA GLY A 15 -1.42 11.49 -24.84
C GLY A 15 0.07 11.13 -24.91
N MET A 16 0.52 10.12 -24.16
CA MET A 16 1.86 9.58 -24.24
C MET A 16 1.85 8.27 -25.03
N GLU A 17 2.84 8.08 -25.90
CA GLU A 17 3.03 6.82 -26.65
C GLU A 17 3.70 5.79 -25.72
N ILE A 18 2.95 4.76 -25.36
CA ILE A 18 3.44 3.67 -24.53
C ILE A 18 3.65 2.44 -25.41
N SER A 19 4.90 2.02 -25.54
CA SER A 19 5.27 0.77 -26.20
C SER A 19 4.56 -0.43 -25.57
N GLY A 20 4.17 -1.43 -26.36
CA GLY A 20 3.58 -2.65 -25.80
C GLY A 20 4.44 -3.36 -24.75
N ALA A 21 5.77 -3.26 -24.83
CA ALA A 21 6.67 -3.81 -23.82
C ALA A 21 6.52 -3.11 -22.46
N THR A 22 6.36 -1.78 -22.45
CA THR A 22 6.20 -1.01 -21.21
C THR A 22 4.81 -1.20 -20.60
N ALA A 23 3.77 -1.35 -21.42
CA ALA A 23 2.43 -1.69 -20.96
C ALA A 23 2.38 -3.06 -20.26
N MET A 24 3.04 -4.08 -20.82
CA MET A 24 3.10 -5.41 -20.20
C MET A 24 3.91 -5.41 -18.89
N ALA A 25 5.05 -4.72 -18.86
CA ALA A 25 5.88 -4.63 -17.66
C ALA A 25 5.16 -3.92 -16.50
N THR A 26 4.45 -2.83 -16.78
CA THR A 26 3.68 -2.10 -15.76
C THR A 26 2.50 -2.90 -15.25
N MET A 27 1.80 -3.66 -16.12
CA MET A 27 0.71 -4.54 -15.70
C MET A 27 1.23 -5.65 -14.75
N PHE A 28 2.35 -6.28 -15.08
CA PHE A 28 2.97 -7.32 -14.24
C PHE A 28 3.40 -6.78 -12.86
N LEU A 29 4.09 -5.64 -12.83
CA LEU A 29 4.51 -5.00 -11.57
C LEU A 29 3.31 -4.60 -10.69
N THR A 30 2.24 -4.10 -11.30
CA THR A 30 1.03 -3.70 -10.57
C THR A 30 0.33 -4.91 -9.94
N LEU A 31 0.28 -6.06 -10.64
CA LEU A 31 -0.29 -7.29 -10.08
C LEU A 31 0.49 -7.80 -8.86
N ILE A 32 1.82 -7.76 -8.91
CA ILE A 32 2.67 -8.12 -7.77
C ILE A 32 2.45 -7.17 -6.60
N ALA A 33 2.46 -5.86 -6.87
CA ALA A 33 2.26 -4.84 -5.84
C ALA A 33 0.88 -4.95 -5.17
N LEU A 34 -0.16 -5.24 -5.94
CA LEU A 34 -1.51 -5.47 -5.41
C LEU A 34 -1.56 -6.76 -4.58
N GLY A 35 -0.98 -7.85 -5.09
CA GLY A 35 -0.91 -9.13 -4.36
C GLY A 35 -0.16 -9.00 -3.02
N ALA A 36 0.94 -8.24 -2.99
CA ALA A 36 1.69 -7.94 -1.77
C ALA A 36 0.85 -7.13 -0.77
N ASN A 37 0.15 -6.09 -1.21
CA ASN A 37 -0.76 -5.34 -0.32
C ASN A 37 -1.87 -6.25 0.22
N CYS A 38 -2.51 -7.06 -0.62
CA CYS A 38 -3.53 -8.00 -0.19
C CYS A 38 -3.00 -8.99 0.87
N LYS A 39 -1.79 -9.52 0.68
CA LYS A 39 -1.13 -10.43 1.64
C LYS A 39 -0.78 -9.74 2.96
N LEU A 40 -0.35 -8.48 2.93
CA LEU A 40 -0.12 -7.69 4.14
C LEU A 40 -1.43 -7.51 4.92
N PHE A 41 -2.52 -7.17 4.25
CA PHE A 41 -3.82 -6.95 4.90
C PHE A 41 -4.34 -8.25 5.55
N MET A 42 -4.12 -9.41 4.93
CA MET A 42 -4.44 -10.71 5.54
C MET A 42 -3.64 -10.97 6.82
N LYS A 43 -2.35 -10.61 6.86
CA LYS A 43 -1.52 -10.76 8.07
C LYS A 43 -2.01 -9.90 9.24
N CYS A 44 -2.49 -8.70 8.95
CA CYS A 44 -3.00 -7.79 9.97
C CYS A 44 -4.49 -8.00 10.31
N GLU A 45 -5.08 -9.14 9.90
CA GLU A 45 -6.50 -9.48 10.07
C GLU A 45 -7.48 -8.43 9.51
N GLN A 46 -7.08 -7.76 8.42
CA GLN A 46 -7.89 -6.73 7.75
C GLN A 46 -8.53 -7.24 6.44
N PRO A 47 -9.66 -6.65 6.02
CA PRO A 47 -10.34 -7.06 4.79
C PRO A 47 -9.51 -6.77 3.54
N ILE A 48 -9.27 -7.80 2.72
CA ILE A 48 -8.47 -7.73 1.48
C ILE A 48 -9.03 -6.71 0.48
N TRP A 49 -10.36 -6.61 0.38
CA TRP A 49 -11.01 -5.67 -0.53
C TRP A 49 -10.70 -4.21 -0.20
N ALA A 50 -10.31 -3.91 1.04
CA ALA A 50 -9.93 -2.56 1.43
C ALA A 50 -8.64 -2.07 0.79
N ALA A 51 -7.75 -2.98 0.36
CA ALA A 51 -6.55 -2.63 -0.38
C ALA A 51 -6.86 -2.11 -1.80
N LEU A 52 -8.03 -2.44 -2.35
CA LEU A 52 -8.43 -2.08 -3.71
C LEU A 52 -8.98 -0.64 -3.81
N LEU A 53 -9.60 -0.15 -2.74
CA LEU A 53 -10.31 1.13 -2.73
C LEU A 53 -9.38 2.29 -2.33
N PRO A 54 -9.12 3.27 -3.23
CA PRO A 54 -8.32 4.43 -2.89
C PRO A 54 -9.05 5.26 -1.82
N GLY A 55 -8.33 5.61 -0.75
CA GLY A 55 -8.87 6.29 0.43
C GLY A 55 -9.20 5.33 1.57
N TYR A 56 -9.88 4.21 1.30
CA TYR A 56 -10.16 3.21 2.33
C TYR A 56 -8.91 2.42 2.72
N ASN A 57 -7.97 2.23 1.79
CA ASN A 57 -6.64 1.68 2.07
C ASN A 57 -5.89 2.45 3.19
N VAL A 58 -5.95 3.79 3.17
CA VAL A 58 -5.33 4.65 4.19
C VAL A 58 -6.06 4.51 5.53
N VAL A 59 -7.39 4.45 5.52
CA VAL A 59 -8.19 4.23 6.74
C VAL A 59 -7.81 2.89 7.39
N ILE A 60 -7.73 1.81 6.62
CA ILE A 60 -7.30 0.51 7.15
C ILE A 60 -5.84 0.54 7.61
N ALA A 61 -4.95 1.22 6.88
CA ALA A 61 -3.58 1.41 7.35
C ALA A 61 -3.54 2.10 8.72
N MET A 62 -4.37 3.13 8.96
CA MET A 62 -4.51 3.73 10.29
C MET A 62 -5.00 2.73 11.34
N ARG A 63 -5.93 1.85 10.99
CA ARG A 63 -6.42 0.80 11.90
C ARG A 63 -5.37 -0.24 12.25
N ILE A 64 -4.55 -0.66 11.27
CA ILE A 64 -3.38 -1.52 11.51
C ILE A 64 -2.41 -0.85 12.47
N LEU A 65 -2.23 0.46 12.38
CA LEU A 65 -1.34 1.19 13.29
C LEU A 65 -1.97 1.51 14.66
N GLY A 66 -3.28 1.30 14.84
CA GLY A 66 -4.03 1.72 16.03
C GLY A 66 -4.31 3.22 16.09
N ARG A 67 -4.25 3.93 14.97
CA ARG A 67 -4.51 5.38 14.87
C ARG A 67 -5.99 5.67 14.58
N PRO A 68 -6.49 6.87 14.97
CA PRO A 68 -7.84 7.31 14.60
C PRO A 68 -8.01 7.42 13.08
N ASP A 69 -9.13 6.91 12.55
CA ASP A 69 -9.54 7.00 11.14
C ASP A 69 -9.50 8.44 10.58
N VAL A 70 -9.67 9.46 11.42
CA VAL A 70 -9.59 10.89 11.05
C VAL A 70 -8.20 11.26 10.49
N HIS A 71 -7.14 10.56 10.89
CA HIS A 71 -5.81 10.79 10.33
C HIS A 71 -5.70 10.40 8.85
N ALA A 72 -6.58 9.51 8.36
CA ALA A 72 -6.67 9.24 6.93
C ALA A 72 -7.15 10.47 6.14
N LEU A 73 -7.93 11.36 6.76
CA LEU A 73 -8.39 12.60 6.14
C LEU A 73 -7.24 13.63 6.01
N LEU A 74 -6.22 13.56 6.87
CA LEU A 74 -5.03 14.42 6.77
C LEU A 74 -4.18 14.11 5.53
N PHE A 75 -4.32 12.92 4.93
CA PHE A 75 -3.68 12.59 3.66
C PHE A 75 -4.20 13.43 2.47
N LEU A 76 -5.39 14.03 2.58
CA LEU A 76 -5.90 14.95 1.55
C LEU A 76 -5.14 16.30 1.54
N VAL A 77 -4.45 16.66 2.62
CA VAL A 77 -3.70 17.91 2.69
C VAL A 77 -2.26 17.68 2.22
N PRO A 78 -1.79 18.30 1.12
CA PRO A 78 -0.52 17.92 0.48
C PRO A 78 0.71 17.97 1.39
N VAL A 79 0.79 18.96 2.28
CA VAL A 79 1.92 19.12 3.21
C VAL A 79 1.92 18.02 4.28
N TYR A 80 0.74 17.69 4.81
CA TYR A 80 0.62 16.64 5.82
C TYR A 80 0.73 15.24 5.19
N ASN A 81 0.31 15.07 3.94
CA ASN A 81 0.39 13.79 3.22
C ASN A 81 1.81 13.21 3.24
N VAL A 82 2.84 13.98 2.88
CA VAL A 82 4.24 13.49 2.85
C VAL A 82 4.73 13.10 4.24
N TYR A 83 4.45 13.93 5.24
CA TYR A 83 4.83 13.65 6.63
C TYR A 83 4.14 12.37 7.15
N PHE A 84 2.82 12.27 6.96
CA PHE A 84 2.05 11.12 7.39
C PHE A 84 2.40 9.86 6.61
N PHE A 85 2.69 9.96 5.32
CA PHE A 85 3.15 8.84 4.51
C PHE A 85 4.43 8.25 5.13
N LEU A 86 5.48 9.05 5.31
CA LEU A 86 6.72 8.56 5.91
C LEU A 86 6.49 8.01 7.33
N LYS A 87 5.67 8.70 8.12
CA LYS A 87 5.37 8.27 9.49
C LYS A 87 4.62 6.94 9.54
N THR A 88 3.58 6.76 8.72
CA THR A 88 2.79 5.51 8.66
C THR A 88 3.63 4.32 8.24
N VAL A 89 4.60 4.54 7.36
CA VAL A 89 5.50 3.49 6.86
C VAL A 89 6.51 3.08 7.94
N ILE A 90 7.03 4.03 8.70
CA ILE A 90 7.89 3.75 9.86
C ILE A 90 7.10 3.03 10.95
N GLU A 91 5.89 3.51 11.29
CA GLU A 91 5.03 2.87 12.28
C GLU A 91 4.57 1.48 11.83
N LEU A 92 4.41 1.25 10.52
CA LEU A 92 4.14 -0.07 9.98
C LEU A 92 5.32 -1.00 10.24
N ALA A 93 6.56 -0.58 9.97
CA ALA A 93 7.75 -1.36 10.30
C ALA A 93 7.81 -1.70 11.80
N GLN A 94 7.52 -0.72 12.66
CA GLN A 94 7.47 -0.89 14.11
C GLN A 94 6.38 -1.88 14.55
N ALA A 95 5.24 -1.93 13.85
CA ALA A 95 4.15 -2.87 14.11
C ALA A 95 4.52 -4.34 13.80
N PHE A 96 5.58 -4.56 13.03
CA PHE A 96 6.19 -5.86 12.76
C PHE A 96 7.50 -6.07 13.57
N GLY A 97 7.72 -5.30 14.64
CA GLY A 97 8.90 -5.42 15.51
C GLY A 97 10.20 -4.81 14.95
N LYS A 98 10.17 -4.17 13.77
CA LYS A 98 11.34 -3.55 13.13
C LYS A 98 11.61 -2.14 13.64
N ASN A 99 12.57 -2.05 14.56
CA ASN A 99 12.93 -0.80 15.24
C ASN A 99 14.33 -0.27 14.88
N THR A 100 14.98 -0.81 13.84
CA THR A 100 16.33 -0.38 13.48
C THR A 100 16.32 0.85 12.56
N MET A 101 17.37 1.69 12.62
CA MET A 101 17.48 2.86 11.72
C MET A 101 17.60 2.47 10.25
N THR A 102 18.19 1.31 9.97
CA THR A 102 18.22 0.73 8.62
C THR A 102 16.83 0.40 8.13
N ASP A 103 15.98 -0.21 8.97
CA ASP A 103 14.59 -0.49 8.61
C ASP A 103 13.81 0.78 8.29
N PHE A 104 14.01 1.86 9.04
CA PHE A 104 13.33 3.13 8.78
C PHE A 104 13.77 3.77 7.46
N ALA A 105 15.07 3.74 7.16
CA ALA A 105 15.59 4.25 5.89
C ALA A 105 15.09 3.41 4.70
N LEU A 106 15.10 2.07 4.83
CA LEU A 106 14.60 1.17 3.80
C LEU A 106 13.09 1.32 3.60
N ALA A 107 12.32 1.41 4.67
CA ALA A 107 10.87 1.59 4.59
C ALA A 107 10.53 2.94 3.93
N ALA A 108 11.24 4.02 4.27
CA ALA A 108 11.02 5.35 3.69
C ALA A 108 11.40 5.43 2.20
N VAL A 109 12.55 4.87 1.80
CA VAL A 109 13.08 4.97 0.42
C VAL A 109 12.47 3.90 -0.50
N PHE A 110 12.35 2.67 0.00
CA PHE A 110 11.90 1.50 -0.77
C PHE A 110 10.55 0.99 -0.28
N ASN A 111 9.58 1.88 -0.08
CA ASN A 111 8.28 1.56 0.51
C ASN A 111 7.61 0.31 -0.10
N VAL A 112 7.47 0.25 -1.43
CA VAL A 112 6.79 -0.87 -2.12
C VAL A 112 7.53 -2.19 -1.89
N PHE A 113 8.87 -2.18 -2.02
CA PHE A 113 9.68 -3.38 -1.80
C PHE A 113 9.72 -3.80 -0.33
N TYR A 114 9.70 -2.84 0.59
CA TYR A 114 9.71 -3.11 2.02
C TYR A 114 8.39 -3.70 2.49
N VAL A 115 7.26 -3.17 2.04
CA VAL A 115 5.93 -3.74 2.29
C VAL A 115 5.82 -5.14 1.70
N LEU A 116 6.35 -5.36 0.50
CA LEU A 116 6.42 -6.68 -0.11
C LEU A 116 7.28 -7.64 0.72
N ASN A 117 8.44 -7.19 1.20
CA ASN A 117 9.32 -7.97 2.06
C ASN A 117 8.61 -8.39 3.37
N LEU A 118 7.99 -7.44 4.08
CA LEU A 118 7.21 -7.71 5.29
C LEU A 118 6.03 -8.66 5.03
N SER A 119 5.35 -8.46 3.90
CA SER A 119 4.19 -9.26 3.53
C SER A 119 4.55 -10.71 3.21
N LEU A 120 5.69 -10.99 2.59
CA LEU A 120 6.11 -12.33 2.16
C LEU A 120 6.99 -13.05 3.18
N ALA A 121 7.67 -12.34 4.06
CA ALA A 121 8.53 -12.95 5.06
C ALA A 121 7.70 -13.77 6.07
N TRP A 122 8.03 -15.05 6.23
CA TRP A 122 7.32 -15.96 7.14
C TRP A 122 7.61 -15.71 8.63
N GLN A 123 8.72 -15.04 8.94
CA GLN A 123 9.19 -14.80 10.30
C GLN A 123 8.69 -13.47 10.87
N GLU A 124 8.22 -12.57 10.01
CA GLU A 124 7.74 -11.24 10.40
C GLU A 124 6.23 -11.32 10.63
N GLU A 125 5.85 -11.57 11.88
CA GLU A 125 4.46 -11.57 12.31
C GLU A 125 4.04 -10.18 12.74
N TYR A 126 2.77 -9.85 12.54
CA TYR A 126 2.22 -8.59 13.00
C TYR A 126 2.14 -8.60 14.54
N GLU A 127 2.95 -7.78 15.21
CA GLU A 127 3.05 -7.74 16.68
C GLU A 127 1.95 -6.90 17.32
N GLY A 128 1.33 -6.00 16.55
CA GLY A 128 0.19 -5.19 17.00
C GLY A 128 0.33 -3.70 16.71
N PRO A 129 -0.67 -2.90 17.13
CA PRO A 129 -0.68 -1.47 16.89
C PRO A 129 0.38 -0.76 17.73
N VAL A 130 1.20 0.06 17.07
CA VAL A 130 2.26 0.87 17.70
C VAL A 130 1.66 2.08 18.41
N TYR A 131 0.53 2.59 17.91
CA TYR A 131 -0.17 3.71 18.52
C TYR A 131 -1.04 3.19 19.66
N GLY A 132 -0.88 3.76 20.86
CA GLY A 132 -1.46 3.28 22.13
C GLY A 132 -2.99 3.35 22.26
N THR A 133 -3.75 3.36 21.16
CA THR A 133 -5.20 3.16 21.20
C THR A 133 -5.47 1.70 20.89
N SER A 134 -5.92 0.93 21.90
CA SER A 134 -6.37 -0.45 21.73
C SER A 134 -7.34 -0.54 20.55
N SER A 135 -7.14 -1.56 19.71
CA SER A 135 -7.97 -1.90 18.56
C SER A 135 -9.42 -1.49 18.75
N ARG A 136 -9.86 -0.43 18.05
CA ARG A 136 -11.28 -0.37 17.68
C ARG A 136 -11.45 -1.52 16.70
N GLY A 137 -11.75 -2.70 17.23
CA GLY A 137 -12.22 -3.83 16.45
C GLY A 137 -13.24 -3.32 15.45
N VAL A 138 -13.17 -3.83 14.23
CA VAL A 138 -14.15 -3.59 13.18
C VAL A 138 -15.49 -4.13 13.69
N SER A 139 -16.17 -3.37 14.55
CA SER A 139 -17.46 -3.74 15.09
C SER A 139 -18.48 -3.41 14.01
N ASN A 140 -18.93 -4.45 13.32
CA ASN A 140 -20.22 -4.52 12.62
C ASN A 140 -20.32 -3.97 11.17
N LEU A 141 -19.24 -3.90 10.38
CA LEU A 141 -19.37 -3.62 8.93
C LEU A 141 -19.28 -4.87 8.03
N GLN A 142 -19.26 -6.07 8.62
CA GLN A 142 -19.32 -7.35 7.92
C GLN A 142 -20.52 -8.21 8.37
N THR A 143 -21.47 -7.62 9.11
CA THR A 143 -22.63 -8.31 9.69
C THR A 143 -23.98 -7.68 9.35
N ALA A 144 -24.07 -6.86 8.28
CA ALA A 144 -25.32 -6.29 7.79
C ALA A 144 -25.53 -6.64 6.32
#